data_AF-A0A2N1U157-F1
#
_entry.id   AF-A0A2N1U157-F1
#
_cell.length_a   1.000
_cell.length_b   1.000
_cell.length_c   1.000
_cell.angle_alpha   90.00
_cell.angle_beta   90.00
_cell.angle_gamma   90.00
#
_symmetry.space_group_name_H-M   'P 1'
#
loop_
_entity.id
_entity.type
_entity.pdbx_description
1 polymer ?
#
loop_
_entity_poly.entity_id
_entity_poly.type
_entity_poly.pdbx_seq_one_letter_code
_entity_poly.pdbx_strand_id
1 'polypeptide(L)'
;MYKCFSARPRDPRDNRTGVTLVEILIVTVVIALMAAVSFPVYKIIQQREKEKRLRKILSSVRSAISGSKSPLSAREFVEGYRTYVIAYGSYLIDNISSPPEDPLVAAPGIKKKIKENFLKLANNEGFGYPESPQKLLDGNVIVKIDVPTGLGAPNAIYTLTIPVERRFVRHIPPHPFLGWIPSAHFEYKPVVKDVTVLETTLPYDSTHWGNKASGVADIVSRGAGQALNGSKTDDW
;
A
#
# COMPACT_ATOMS: atom_id res chain seq x y z
N MET A 1 18.33 5.08 -90.43
CA MET A 1 18.35 6.48 -89.98
C MET A 1 18.21 6.45 -88.46
N TYR A 2 19.33 6.45 -87.74
CA TYR A 2 19.37 6.20 -86.29
C TYR A 2 19.51 7.54 -85.55
N LYS A 3 18.47 7.96 -84.81
CA LYS A 3 18.56 9.12 -83.92
C LYS A 3 19.23 8.68 -82.61
N CYS A 4 20.49 9.05 -82.46
CA CYS A 4 21.24 8.92 -81.22
C CYS A 4 20.69 9.90 -80.19
N PHE A 5 20.11 9.39 -79.09
CA PHE A 5 19.71 10.21 -77.96
C PHE A 5 20.96 10.60 -77.17
N SER A 6 21.33 11.87 -77.26
CA SER A 6 22.31 12.51 -76.38
C SER A 6 21.76 12.55 -74.94
N ALA A 7 22.19 11.60 -74.11
CA ALA A 7 22.07 11.74 -72.67
C ALA A 7 23.13 12.75 -72.21
N ARG A 8 22.69 13.97 -71.85
CA ARG A 8 23.56 14.94 -71.15
C ARG A 8 23.89 14.38 -69.76
N PRO A 9 25.15 14.43 -69.29
CA PRO A 9 25.45 14.16 -67.89
C PRO A 9 24.82 15.27 -67.05
N ARG A 10 23.96 14.91 -66.09
CA ARG A 10 23.60 15.82 -65.00
C ARG A 10 24.82 15.96 -64.11
N ASP A 11 25.39 17.16 -64.07
CA ASP A 11 26.45 17.53 -63.14
C ASP A 11 25.88 17.51 -61.70
N PRO A 12 26.42 16.72 -60.76
CA PRO A 12 25.94 16.68 -59.37
C PRO A 12 26.49 17.85 -58.51
N ARG A 13 26.91 18.95 -59.15
CA ARG A 13 27.63 20.06 -58.52
C ARG A 13 26.81 21.33 -58.30
N ASP A 14 25.49 21.26 -58.39
CA ASP A 14 24.63 22.41 -58.07
C ASP A 14 23.77 22.12 -56.84
N ASN A 15 23.83 23.04 -55.87
CA ASN A 15 23.24 23.02 -54.52
C ASN A 15 24.11 22.45 -53.37
N ARG A 16 25.42 22.75 -53.37
CA ARG A 16 26.13 22.92 -52.08
C ARG A 16 25.90 24.35 -51.57
N THR A 17 24.67 24.66 -51.19
CA THR A 17 24.37 25.86 -50.39
C THR A 17 25.09 25.70 -49.05
N GLY A 18 26.17 26.45 -48.86
CA GLY A 18 26.92 26.46 -47.61
C GLY A 18 26.04 26.98 -46.48
N VAL A 19 25.99 26.23 -45.38
CA VAL A 19 25.27 26.64 -44.17
C VAL A 19 25.90 27.93 -43.66
N THR A 20 25.10 28.99 -43.50
CA THR A 20 25.62 30.28 -43.03
C THR A 20 25.75 30.28 -41.51
N LEU A 21 26.72 31.05 -40.98
CA LEU A 21 26.88 31.21 -39.53
C LEU A 21 25.59 31.72 -38.87
N VAL A 22 24.90 32.65 -39.54
CA VAL A 22 23.63 33.23 -39.08
C VAL A 22 22.54 32.17 -38.99
N GLU A 23 22.47 31.23 -39.94
CA GLU A 23 21.50 30.14 -39.92
C GLU A 23 21.73 29.19 -38.73
N ILE A 24 22.99 28.83 -38.45
CA ILE A 24 23.33 28.03 -37.26
C ILE A 24 23.03 28.81 -35.98
N LEU A 25 23.29 30.11 -35.95
CA LEU A 25 23.01 30.96 -34.79
C LEU A 25 21.51 31.01 -34.49
N ILE A 26 20.66 31.26 -35.49
CA ILE A 26 19.21 31.30 -35.30
C ILE A 26 18.68 29.94 -34.83
N VAL A 27 19.11 28.84 -35.47
CA VAL A 27 18.67 27.48 -35.11
C VAL A 27 19.08 27.13 -33.68
N THR A 28 20.31 27.44 -33.28
CA THR A 28 20.79 27.17 -31.92
C THR A 28 20.05 27.99 -30.86
N VAL A 29 19.73 29.27 -31.14
CA VAL A 29 18.92 30.10 -30.23
C VAL A 29 17.50 29.55 -30.08
N VAL A 30 16.86 29.12 -31.18
CA VAL A 30 15.52 28.52 -31.12
C VAL A 30 15.51 27.23 -30.33
N ILE A 31 16.50 26.35 -30.54
CA ILE A 31 16.63 25.09 -29.77
C ILE A 31 16.89 25.38 -28.30
N ALA A 32 17.77 26.34 -27.98
CA ALA A 32 18.05 26.72 -26.60
C ALA A 32 16.82 27.26 -25.86
N LEU A 33 16.00 28.08 -26.54
CA LEU A 33 14.75 28.61 -25.99
C LEU A 33 13.75 27.47 -25.74
N MET A 34 13.56 26.58 -26.72
CA MET A 34 12.68 25.41 -26.57
C MET A 34 13.11 24.50 -25.41
N ALA A 35 14.41 24.26 -25.27
CA ALA A 35 14.95 23.47 -24.15
C ALA A 35 14.67 24.15 -22.80
N ALA A 36 14.90 25.46 -22.68
CA ALA A 36 14.67 26.23 -21.46
C ALA A 36 13.20 26.16 -20.99
N VAL A 37 12.25 26.24 -21.92
CA VAL A 37 10.81 26.17 -21.60
C VAL A 37 10.36 24.74 -21.28
N SER A 38 11.00 23.72 -21.86
CA SER A 38 10.58 22.32 -21.69
C SER A 38 10.98 21.71 -20.34
N PHE A 39 12.10 22.13 -19.74
CA PHE A 39 12.58 21.58 -18.47
C PHE A 39 11.64 21.72 -17.26
N PRO A 40 11.03 22.89 -16.97
CA PRO A 40 10.12 23.01 -15.83
C PRO A 40 8.87 22.14 -16.00
N VAL A 41 8.35 22.03 -17.23
CA VAL A 41 7.18 21.20 -17.55
C VAL A 41 7.46 19.73 -17.26
N TYR A 42 8.65 19.25 -17.64
CA TYR A 42 9.06 17.88 -17.38
C TYR A 42 9.09 17.54 -15.88
N LYS A 43 9.64 18.42 -15.03
CA LYS A 43 9.66 18.22 -13.58
C LYS A 43 8.26 18.11 -12.97
N ILE A 44 7.32 18.95 -13.42
CA ILE A 44 5.92 18.91 -12.98
C ILE A 44 5.26 17.59 -13.36
N ILE A 45 5.47 17.11 -14.60
CA ILE A 45 4.91 15.83 -15.05
C ILE A 45 5.46 14.68 -14.21
N GLN A 46 6.77 14.62 -13.97
CA GLN A 46 7.38 13.60 -13.14
C GLN A 46 6.82 13.60 -11.71
N GLN A 47 6.61 14.78 -11.12
CA GLN A 47 6.02 14.89 -9.80
C GLN A 47 4.58 14.35 -9.78
N ARG A 48 3.74 14.71 -10.77
CA ARG A 48 2.37 14.18 -10.89
C ARG A 48 2.33 12.66 -11.00
N GLU A 49 3.23 12.08 -11.79
CA GLU A 49 3.32 10.62 -11.94
C GLU A 49 3.70 9.94 -10.62
N LYS A 50 4.65 10.52 -9.88
CA LYS A 50 5.05 10.02 -8.55
C LYS A 50 3.92 10.14 -7.53
N GLU A 51 3.21 11.27 -7.48
CA GLU A 51 2.04 11.45 -6.62
C GLU A 51 0.93 10.44 -6.95
N LYS A 52 0.63 10.25 -8.24
CA LYS A 52 -0.35 9.26 -8.69
C LYS A 52 0.05 7.85 -8.28
N ARG A 53 1.33 7.50 -8.43
CA ARG A 53 1.89 6.21 -7.98
C ARG A 53 1.79 6.05 -6.47
N LEU A 54 2.11 7.09 -5.69
CA LEU A 54 2.01 7.08 -4.24
C LEU A 54 0.59 6.78 -3.78
N ARG A 55 -0.40 7.54 -4.28
CA ARG A 55 -1.82 7.35 -3.95
C ARG A 55 -2.30 5.94 -4.30
N LYS A 56 -1.86 5.41 -5.45
CA LYS A 56 -2.19 4.04 -5.86
C LYS A 56 -1.63 3.00 -4.88
N ILE A 57 -0.38 3.18 -4.42
CA ILE A 57 0.24 2.27 -3.44
C ILE A 57 -0.50 2.34 -2.10
N LEU A 58 -0.72 3.55 -1.57
CA LEU A 58 -1.42 3.75 -0.29
C LEU A 58 -2.84 3.17 -0.34
N SER A 59 -3.60 3.45 -1.40
CA SER A 59 -4.93 2.87 -1.58
C SER A 59 -4.89 1.35 -1.67
N SER A 60 -3.92 0.78 -2.39
CA SER A 60 -3.77 -0.68 -2.52
C SER A 60 -3.49 -1.35 -1.17
N VAL A 61 -2.59 -0.77 -0.36
CA VAL A 61 -2.25 -1.31 0.96
C VAL A 61 -3.42 -1.10 1.94
N ARG A 62 -4.06 0.07 1.96
CA ARG A 62 -5.25 0.35 2.78
C ARG A 62 -6.40 -0.61 2.46
N SER A 63 -6.66 -0.89 1.18
CA SER A 63 -7.62 -1.92 0.75
C SER A 63 -7.24 -3.31 1.27
N ALA A 64 -5.97 -3.72 1.13
CA ALA A 64 -5.47 -5.00 1.64
C ALA A 64 -5.66 -5.15 3.16
N ILE A 65 -5.57 -4.07 3.93
CA ILE A 65 -5.75 -4.09 5.38
C ILE A 65 -7.23 -4.25 5.74
N SER A 66 -8.08 -3.31 5.32
CA SER A 66 -9.37 -3.11 5.97
C SER A 66 -10.57 -3.74 5.28
N GLY A 67 -10.52 -3.99 3.97
CA GLY A 67 -11.75 -4.14 3.20
C GLY A 67 -11.68 -5.11 2.02
N SER A 68 -10.97 -4.73 0.97
CA SER A 68 -11.14 -5.30 -0.38
C SER A 68 -9.84 -5.82 -0.98
N LYS A 69 -9.96 -6.54 -2.10
CA LYS A 69 -8.80 -6.93 -2.91
C LYS A 69 -7.86 -5.75 -3.18
N SER A 70 -6.57 -6.03 -3.03
CA SER A 70 -5.48 -5.12 -3.38
C SER A 70 -4.88 -5.49 -4.73
N PRO A 71 -4.64 -4.53 -5.65
CA PRO A 71 -3.88 -4.78 -6.88
C PRO A 71 -2.48 -5.36 -6.66
N LEU A 72 -1.90 -5.17 -5.47
CA LEU A 72 -0.59 -5.69 -5.10
C LEU A 72 -0.64 -7.13 -4.55
N SER A 73 -1.80 -7.79 -4.52
CA SER A 73 -1.95 -9.12 -3.93
C SER A 73 -1.44 -10.25 -4.84
N ALA A 74 -1.07 -11.39 -4.24
CA ALA A 74 -0.64 -12.59 -4.97
C ALA A 74 -1.81 -13.40 -5.52
N ARG A 75 -2.91 -13.45 -4.76
CA ARG A 75 -4.08 -14.29 -5.03
C ARG A 75 -5.31 -13.45 -5.36
N GLU A 76 -6.22 -14.03 -6.12
CA GLU A 76 -7.53 -13.47 -6.45
C GLU A 76 -8.52 -13.67 -5.32
N PHE A 77 -8.26 -13.06 -4.16
CA PHE A 77 -9.26 -13.00 -3.10
C PHE A 77 -10.14 -11.76 -3.27
N VAL A 78 -11.36 -11.81 -2.75
CA VAL A 78 -12.33 -10.70 -2.82
C VAL A 78 -12.14 -9.72 -1.65
N GLU A 79 -11.59 -10.19 -0.53
CA GLU A 79 -11.63 -9.53 0.78
C GLU A 79 -10.24 -9.18 1.35
N GLY A 80 -10.13 -8.03 2.00
CA GLY A 80 -8.93 -7.62 2.75
C GLY A 80 -8.71 -8.45 4.03
N TYR A 81 -7.58 -8.23 4.70
CA TYR A 81 -7.14 -8.96 5.89
C TYR A 81 -8.21 -8.97 6.97
N ARG A 82 -8.69 -7.77 7.34
CA ARG A 82 -9.67 -7.63 8.41
C ARG A 82 -10.99 -8.31 8.10
N THR A 83 -11.52 -8.11 6.90
CA THR A 83 -12.75 -8.76 6.46
C THR A 83 -12.61 -10.28 6.52
N TYR A 84 -11.47 -10.82 6.05
CA TYR A 84 -11.19 -12.25 6.12
C TYR A 84 -11.17 -12.77 7.56
N VAL A 85 -10.41 -12.13 8.46
CA VAL A 85 -10.30 -12.57 9.86
C VAL A 85 -11.67 -12.55 10.55
N ILE A 86 -12.48 -11.52 10.31
CA ILE A 86 -13.82 -11.42 10.89
C ILE A 86 -14.76 -12.48 10.33
N ALA A 87 -14.79 -12.66 9.00
CA ALA A 87 -15.66 -13.63 8.34
C ALA A 87 -15.30 -15.07 8.71
N TYR A 88 -14.02 -15.40 8.64
CA TYR A 88 -13.53 -16.74 8.94
C TYR A 88 -13.59 -17.06 10.44
N GLY A 89 -13.26 -16.09 11.30
CA GLY A 89 -13.44 -16.24 12.75
C GLY A 89 -14.90 -16.49 13.14
N SER A 90 -15.83 -15.75 12.52
CA SER A 90 -17.28 -15.98 12.71
C SER A 90 -17.71 -17.37 12.25
N TYR A 91 -17.22 -17.82 11.09
CA TYR A 91 -17.48 -19.16 10.56
C TYR A 91 -16.98 -20.26 11.51
N LEU A 92 -15.76 -20.11 12.07
CA LEU A 92 -15.23 -21.07 13.04
C LEU A 92 -16.08 -21.14 14.31
N ILE A 93 -16.54 -19.99 14.82
CA ILE A 93 -17.40 -19.91 16.02
C ILE A 93 -18.75 -20.59 15.79
N ASP A 94 -19.37 -20.36 14.63
CA ASP A 94 -20.66 -20.96 14.30
C ASP A 94 -20.54 -22.51 14.21
N ASN A 95 -19.42 -23.00 13.67
CA ASN A 95 -19.12 -24.43 13.48
C ASN A 95 -18.42 -25.13 14.65
N ILE A 96 -18.33 -24.52 15.83
CA ILE A 96 -17.81 -25.19 17.04
C ILE A 96 -18.66 -26.46 17.29
N SER A 97 -18.04 -27.63 17.14
CA SER A 97 -18.68 -28.96 17.22
C SER A 97 -18.78 -29.50 18.64
N SER A 98 -18.05 -28.94 19.61
CA SER A 98 -18.25 -29.22 21.03
C SER A 98 -17.56 -28.13 21.87
N PRO A 99 -18.21 -27.62 22.92
CA PRO A 99 -17.54 -26.74 23.88
C PRO A 99 -16.26 -27.39 24.42
N PRO A 100 -15.17 -26.62 24.63
CA PRO A 100 -13.92 -27.15 25.17
C PRO A 100 -14.15 -27.67 26.58
N GLU A 101 -14.22 -29.01 26.75
CA GLU A 101 -14.17 -29.83 27.99
C GLU A 101 -14.94 -29.40 29.25
N ASP A 102 -15.57 -28.22 29.26
CA ASP A 102 -16.17 -27.56 30.39
C ASP A 102 -17.70 -27.57 30.18
N PRO A 103 -18.45 -28.33 30.98
CA PRO A 103 -19.88 -28.54 30.81
C PRO A 103 -20.72 -27.26 30.87
N LEU A 104 -20.13 -26.14 31.29
CA LEU A 104 -20.77 -24.82 31.32
C LEU A 104 -20.88 -24.15 29.94
N VAL A 105 -20.07 -24.57 28.95
CA VAL A 105 -20.01 -23.94 27.61
C VAL A 105 -21.06 -24.53 26.63
N ALA A 106 -21.84 -25.53 27.07
CA ALA A 106 -22.96 -26.11 26.32
C ALA A 106 -24.30 -25.34 26.47
N ALA A 107 -24.33 -24.25 27.24
CA ALA A 107 -25.57 -23.51 27.45
C ALA A 107 -26.08 -22.84 26.16
N PRO A 108 -27.40 -22.89 25.87
CA PRO A 108 -27.98 -22.25 24.70
C PRO A 108 -27.69 -20.74 24.74
N GLY A 109 -27.06 -20.22 23.67
CA GLY A 109 -26.72 -18.80 23.53
C GLY A 109 -25.25 -18.43 23.74
N ILE A 110 -24.39 -19.38 24.14
CA ILE A 110 -22.95 -19.10 24.33
C ILE A 110 -22.26 -18.75 23.03
N LYS A 111 -22.55 -19.47 21.93
CA LYS A 111 -22.01 -19.16 20.60
C LYS A 111 -22.25 -17.70 20.20
N LYS A 112 -23.46 -17.20 20.50
CA LYS A 112 -23.84 -15.80 20.22
C LYS A 112 -22.98 -14.83 21.05
N LYS A 113 -22.82 -15.08 22.35
CA LYS A 113 -21.96 -14.25 23.23
C LYS A 113 -20.49 -14.26 22.79
N ILE A 114 -19.94 -15.43 22.46
CA ILE A 114 -18.57 -15.57 21.95
C ILE A 114 -18.41 -14.74 20.67
N LYS A 115 -19.35 -14.85 19.73
CA LYS A 115 -19.35 -14.07 18.48
C LYS A 115 -19.43 -12.56 18.75
N GLU A 116 -20.30 -12.12 19.65
CA GLU A 116 -20.41 -10.71 20.04
C GLU A 116 -19.11 -10.19 20.67
N ASN A 117 -18.50 -10.96 21.57
CA ASN A 117 -17.23 -10.59 22.20
C ASN A 117 -16.08 -10.60 21.20
N PHE A 118 -16.02 -11.58 20.31
CA PHE A 118 -15.05 -11.61 19.21
C PHE A 118 -15.15 -10.36 18.33
N LEU A 119 -16.36 -9.95 17.95
CA LEU A 119 -16.56 -8.74 17.15
C LEU A 119 -16.15 -7.46 17.91
N LYS A 120 -16.40 -7.42 19.23
CA LYS A 120 -15.94 -6.31 20.08
C LYS A 120 -14.41 -6.25 20.14
N LEU A 121 -13.75 -7.39 20.35
CA LEU A 121 -12.29 -7.49 20.37
C LEU A 121 -11.68 -7.09 19.01
N ALA A 122 -12.25 -7.55 17.90
CA ALA A 122 -11.79 -7.20 16.57
C ALA A 122 -11.91 -5.71 16.25
N ASN A 123 -12.92 -5.03 16.81
CA ASN A 123 -13.16 -3.60 16.59
C ASN A 123 -12.38 -2.70 17.55
N ASN A 124 -12.33 -3.05 18.84
CA ASN A 124 -11.80 -2.18 19.89
C ASN A 124 -10.32 -2.47 20.19
N GLU A 125 -9.91 -3.72 20.15
CA GLU A 125 -8.56 -4.17 20.53
C GLU A 125 -7.70 -4.51 19.30
N GLY A 126 -8.24 -4.30 18.10
CA GLY A 126 -7.46 -4.41 16.86
C GLY A 126 -7.09 -5.83 16.45
N PHE A 127 -7.62 -6.88 17.08
CA PHE A 127 -7.37 -8.28 16.69
C PHE A 127 -7.83 -8.64 15.27
N GLY A 128 -8.69 -7.81 14.66
CA GLY A 128 -9.05 -7.95 13.26
C GLY A 128 -7.97 -7.44 12.29
N TYR A 129 -6.92 -6.78 12.78
CA TYR A 129 -5.87 -6.18 11.97
C TYR A 129 -4.59 -7.00 12.07
N PRO A 130 -3.70 -6.94 11.07
CA PRO A 130 -2.45 -7.67 11.12
C PRO A 130 -1.58 -7.15 12.28
N GLU A 131 -1.00 -8.05 13.05
CA GLU A 131 -0.17 -7.70 14.22
C GLU A 131 0.97 -6.75 13.85
N SER A 132 1.58 -6.95 12.68
CA SER A 132 2.63 -6.09 12.12
C SER A 132 2.51 -5.95 10.60
N PRO A 133 3.14 -4.93 9.99
CA PRO A 133 3.13 -4.76 8.53
C PRO A 133 3.67 -5.97 7.78
N GLN A 134 4.64 -6.69 8.36
CA GLN A 134 5.21 -7.91 7.77
C GLN A 134 4.16 -9.03 7.64
N LYS A 135 3.19 -9.12 8.56
CA LYS A 135 2.11 -10.13 8.49
C LYS A 135 1.17 -9.96 7.28
N LEU A 136 1.18 -8.81 6.61
CA LEU A 136 0.48 -8.63 5.32
C LEU A 136 1.19 -9.31 4.15
N LEU A 137 2.51 -9.43 4.27
CA LEU A 137 3.42 -10.00 3.27
C LEU A 137 3.60 -11.50 3.48
N ASP A 138 3.53 -11.95 4.73
CA ASP A 138 3.67 -13.35 5.09
C ASP A 138 2.41 -14.14 4.73
N GLY A 139 2.62 -15.37 4.25
CA GLY A 139 1.55 -16.35 4.08
C GLY A 139 1.69 -17.38 5.17
N ASN A 140 0.58 -17.94 5.64
CA ASN A 140 0.54 -18.93 6.72
C ASN A 140 0.83 -18.35 8.11
N VAL A 141 0.11 -17.27 8.44
CA VAL A 141 0.12 -16.67 9.78
C VAL A 141 -0.96 -17.34 10.62
N ILE A 142 -0.66 -17.70 11.87
CA ILE A 142 -1.66 -18.21 12.81
C ILE A 142 -2.01 -17.08 13.76
N VAL A 143 -3.27 -16.63 13.73
CA VAL A 143 -3.78 -15.62 14.65
C VAL A 143 -4.49 -16.32 15.79
N LYS A 144 -4.03 -16.10 17.03
CA LYS A 144 -4.65 -16.64 18.23
C LYS A 144 -5.34 -15.51 18.98
N ILE A 145 -6.62 -15.69 19.27
CA ILE A 145 -7.45 -14.68 19.94
C ILE A 145 -8.14 -15.33 21.12
N ASP A 146 -7.87 -14.82 22.31
CA ASP A 146 -8.51 -15.25 23.53
C ASP A 146 -9.81 -14.47 23.73
N VAL A 147 -10.95 -15.14 23.49
CA VAL A 147 -12.27 -14.53 23.54
C VAL A 147 -12.94 -14.85 24.87
N PRO A 148 -13.31 -13.84 25.68
CA PRO A 148 -14.02 -14.08 26.93
C PRO A 148 -15.43 -14.64 26.64
N THR A 149 -15.83 -15.67 27.37
CA THR A 149 -17.13 -16.35 27.17
C THR A 149 -18.24 -15.78 28.06
N GLY A 150 -17.87 -15.16 29.20
CA GLY A 150 -18.78 -14.46 30.09
C GLY A 150 -19.74 -15.34 30.91
N LEU A 151 -19.41 -16.62 31.13
CA LEU A 151 -20.20 -17.57 31.93
C LEU A 151 -19.28 -18.45 32.81
N GLY A 152 -19.71 -18.71 34.05
CA GLY A 152 -19.16 -19.77 34.91
C GLY A 152 -18.00 -19.40 35.84
N ALA A 153 -17.03 -18.61 35.36
CA ALA A 153 -15.89 -18.14 36.15
C ALA A 153 -15.40 -16.79 35.61
N PRO A 154 -14.80 -15.90 36.44
CA PRO A 154 -14.29 -14.60 36.00
C PRO A 154 -13.28 -14.66 34.85
N ASN A 155 -12.72 -15.84 34.54
CA ASN A 155 -11.65 -16.05 33.57
C ASN A 155 -11.97 -17.09 32.47
N ALA A 156 -13.25 -17.42 32.23
CA ALA A 156 -13.59 -18.42 31.21
C ALA A 156 -13.30 -17.88 29.78
N ILE A 157 -12.22 -18.36 29.18
CA ILE A 157 -11.68 -17.91 27.89
C ILE A 157 -11.82 -19.01 26.84
N TYR A 158 -12.24 -18.63 25.64
CA TYR A 158 -12.23 -19.46 24.45
C TYR A 158 -11.14 -18.98 23.49
N THR A 159 -10.09 -19.78 23.28
CA THR A 159 -9.01 -19.45 22.35
C THR A 159 -9.40 -19.82 20.93
N LEU A 160 -9.66 -18.81 20.11
CA LEU A 160 -9.92 -18.94 18.68
C LEU A 160 -8.59 -18.92 17.92
N THR A 161 -8.32 -19.98 17.15
CA THR A 161 -7.14 -20.06 16.29
C THR A 161 -7.54 -19.93 14.83
N ILE A 162 -7.15 -18.83 14.19
CA ILE A 162 -7.44 -18.52 12.79
C ILE A 162 -6.18 -18.72 11.95
N PRO A 163 -6.11 -19.79 11.13
CA PRO A 163 -5.09 -19.91 10.09
C PRO A 163 -5.32 -18.89 8.96
N VAL A 164 -4.32 -18.06 8.72
CA VAL A 164 -4.24 -17.10 7.63
C VAL A 164 -3.23 -17.60 6.60
N GLU A 165 -3.67 -18.50 5.73
CA GLU A 165 -2.83 -19.17 4.73
C GLU A 165 -2.57 -18.33 3.46
N ARG A 166 -2.89 -17.03 3.50
CA ARG A 166 -2.85 -16.14 2.33
C ARG A 166 -2.05 -14.87 2.61
N ARG A 167 -1.35 -14.41 1.57
CA ARG A 167 -0.66 -13.12 1.51
C ARG A 167 -1.62 -12.06 0.97
N PHE A 168 -1.75 -10.94 1.67
CA PHE A 168 -2.62 -9.84 1.25
C PHE A 168 -1.90 -8.84 0.35
N VAL A 169 -0.57 -8.74 0.49
CA VAL A 169 0.32 -7.93 -0.34
C VAL A 169 1.53 -8.77 -0.73
N ARG A 170 2.01 -8.67 -1.99
CA ARG A 170 3.22 -9.38 -2.45
C ARG A 170 4.50 -8.77 -1.88
N HIS A 171 4.62 -7.46 -2.04
CA HIS A 171 5.69 -6.64 -1.54
C HIS A 171 5.17 -5.19 -1.47
N ILE A 172 5.67 -4.42 -0.52
CA ILE A 172 5.44 -2.97 -0.50
C ILE A 172 6.57 -2.36 -1.32
N PRO A 173 6.28 -1.71 -2.47
CA PRO A 173 7.33 -1.08 -3.27
C PRO A 173 8.02 0.04 -2.46
N PRO A 174 9.26 0.43 -2.82
CA PRO A 174 9.91 1.56 -2.19
C PRO A 174 9.13 2.85 -2.42
N HIS A 175 9.31 3.82 -1.53
CA HIS A 175 8.63 5.10 -1.59
C HIS A 175 8.96 5.82 -2.92
N PRO A 176 7.96 6.29 -3.70
CA PRO A 176 8.19 6.84 -5.05
C PRO A 176 9.03 8.13 -5.06
N PHE A 177 9.12 8.81 -3.92
CA PHE A 177 9.93 10.02 -3.75
C PHE A 177 11.34 9.77 -3.23
N LEU A 178 11.74 8.54 -2.90
CA LEU A 178 13.03 8.24 -2.27
C LEU A 178 14.24 8.81 -3.05
N GLY A 179 14.19 8.77 -4.39
CA GLY A 179 15.26 9.31 -5.24
C GLY A 179 15.27 10.85 -5.39
N TRP A 180 14.27 11.55 -4.88
CA TRP A 180 14.20 13.03 -4.85
C TRP A 180 14.36 13.57 -3.45
N ILE A 181 13.77 12.88 -2.47
CA ILE A 181 13.76 13.26 -1.07
C ILE A 181 14.19 12.02 -0.28
N PRO A 182 15.44 11.98 0.22
CA PRO A 182 15.98 10.82 0.92
C PRO A 182 15.22 10.45 2.20
N SER A 183 14.57 11.43 2.84
CA SER A 183 13.74 11.21 4.03
C SER A 183 12.36 10.63 3.73
N ALA A 184 12.00 10.40 2.46
CA ALA A 184 10.66 9.96 2.11
C ALA A 184 10.49 8.45 2.33
N HIS A 185 9.60 8.07 3.24
CA HIS A 185 9.37 6.68 3.65
C HIS A 185 7.89 6.43 4.00
N PHE A 186 7.55 5.16 4.22
CA PHE A 186 6.22 4.77 4.67
C PHE A 186 6.21 4.59 6.19
N GLU A 187 5.18 5.10 6.84
CA GLU A 187 4.88 4.85 8.24
C GLU A 187 3.49 4.25 8.38
N TYR A 188 3.23 3.60 9.51
CA TYR A 188 2.02 2.84 9.77
C TYR A 188 1.32 3.36 11.03
N LYS A 189 -0.01 3.42 11.02
CA LYS A 189 -0.80 3.79 12.19
C LYS A 189 -1.31 2.54 12.90
N PRO A 190 -1.04 2.38 14.20
CA PRO A 190 -1.56 1.25 14.97
C PRO A 190 -3.02 1.46 15.35
N VAL A 191 -3.71 0.34 15.58
CA VAL A 191 -5.05 0.33 16.19
C VAL A 191 -4.91 0.49 17.70
N VAL A 192 -4.04 -0.32 18.32
CA VAL A 192 -3.76 -0.29 19.75
C VAL A 192 -2.37 0.29 19.98
N LYS A 193 -2.32 1.36 20.75
CA LYS A 193 -1.09 2.01 21.17
C LYS A 193 -0.63 1.36 22.47
N ASP A 194 0.67 1.05 22.58
CA ASP A 194 1.21 0.73 23.89
C ASP A 194 1.27 2.01 24.74
N VAL A 195 0.47 2.03 25.81
CA VAL A 195 0.32 3.18 26.71
C VAL A 195 1.62 3.46 27.49
N THR A 196 2.53 2.49 27.55
CA THR A 196 3.81 2.61 28.25
C THR A 196 4.86 3.42 27.48
N VAL A 197 4.67 3.59 26.16
CA VAL A 197 5.60 4.33 25.31
C VAL A 197 5.12 5.78 25.22
N LEU A 198 5.78 6.68 25.96
CA LEU A 198 5.55 8.14 25.95
C LEU A 198 5.87 8.83 24.59
N GLU A 199 6.15 8.08 23.53
CA GLU A 199 6.40 8.64 22.19
C GLU A 199 5.08 9.16 21.60
N THR A 200 4.96 10.48 21.54
CA THR A 200 3.84 11.21 20.93
C THR A 200 3.87 11.22 19.40
N THR A 201 4.93 10.70 18.77
CA THR A 201 5.13 10.73 17.32
C THR A 201 4.58 9.47 16.67
N LEU A 202 3.26 9.44 16.49
CA LEU A 202 2.61 8.55 15.54
C LEU A 202 2.60 9.20 14.16
N PRO A 203 2.65 8.42 13.08
CA PRO A 203 2.80 6.96 12.95
C PRO A 203 4.25 6.42 13.11
N TYR A 204 4.42 5.09 13.02
CA TYR A 204 5.71 4.39 13.20
C TYR A 204 6.24 3.79 11.91
N ASP A 205 7.56 3.78 11.72
CA ASP A 205 8.19 2.93 10.70
C ASP A 205 8.02 1.44 11.06
N SER A 206 7.91 0.60 10.03
CA SER A 206 7.84 -0.86 10.06
C SER A 206 8.93 -1.54 10.90
N THR A 207 10.09 -0.90 11.05
CA THR A 207 11.22 -1.37 11.85
C THR A 207 11.00 -1.25 13.36
N HIS A 208 10.13 -0.32 13.79
CA HIS A 208 9.88 0.00 15.19
C HIS A 208 8.55 -0.57 15.72
N TRP A 209 7.84 -1.35 14.90
CA TRP A 209 6.47 -1.78 15.18
C TRP A 209 6.35 -2.69 16.41
N GLY A 210 7.28 -3.64 16.59
CA GLY A 210 7.25 -4.75 17.56
C GLY A 210 6.53 -4.51 18.89
N ASN A 211 7.27 -4.27 19.98
CA ASN A 211 6.65 -4.15 21.32
C ASN A 211 5.90 -2.83 21.53
N LYS A 212 5.89 -1.90 20.56
CA LYS A 212 5.37 -0.54 20.73
C LYS A 212 3.92 -0.39 20.23
N ALA A 213 3.48 -1.29 19.36
CA ALA A 213 2.23 -1.13 18.62
C ALA A 213 1.65 -2.50 18.21
N SER A 214 0.32 -2.62 18.23
CA SER A 214 -0.38 -3.79 17.70
C SER A 214 -1.54 -3.41 16.80
N GLY A 215 -1.73 -4.22 15.75
CA GLY A 215 -2.78 -4.06 14.74
C GLY A 215 -2.48 -2.89 13.79
N VAL A 216 -2.10 -3.17 12.55
CA VAL A 216 -1.89 -2.11 11.54
C VAL A 216 -3.23 -1.61 11.03
N ALA A 217 -3.63 -0.40 11.41
CA ALA A 217 -4.88 0.21 10.98
C ALA A 217 -4.78 0.88 9.61
N ASP A 218 -3.67 1.56 9.37
CA ASP A 218 -3.47 2.43 8.21
C ASP A 218 -1.98 2.57 7.87
N ILE A 219 -1.70 3.05 6.66
CA ILE A 219 -0.37 3.40 6.15
C ILE A 219 -0.41 4.85 5.66
N VAL A 220 0.67 5.58 5.89
CA VAL A 220 0.85 6.95 5.38
C VAL A 220 2.24 7.15 4.78
N SER A 221 2.34 8.17 3.94
CA SER A 221 3.63 8.70 3.51
C SER A 221 4.20 9.63 4.59
N ARG A 222 5.52 9.69 4.73
CA ARG A 222 6.21 10.74 5.49
C ARG A 222 7.40 11.29 4.75
N GLY A 223 7.73 12.56 5.00
CA GLY A 223 8.93 13.20 4.50
C GLY A 223 8.92 13.44 3.00
N ALA A 224 7.75 13.38 2.35
CA ALA A 224 7.60 13.61 0.91
C ALA A 224 7.24 15.07 0.56
N GLY A 225 6.93 15.88 1.57
CA GLY A 225 6.76 17.33 1.45
C GLY A 225 5.35 17.77 1.06
N GLN A 226 5.26 18.72 0.12
CA GLN A 226 3.99 19.25 -0.39
C GLN A 226 3.74 18.73 -1.79
N ALA A 227 2.50 18.34 -2.04
CA ALA A 227 2.03 17.97 -3.36
C ALA A 227 1.80 19.20 -4.24
N LEU A 228 1.70 18.99 -5.55
CA LEU A 228 1.46 20.05 -6.53
C LEU A 228 0.16 20.82 -6.31
N ASN A 229 -0.81 20.22 -5.61
CA ASN A 229 -2.08 20.87 -5.24
C ASN A 229 -2.00 21.61 -3.90
N GLY A 230 -0.83 21.71 -3.27
CA GLY A 230 -0.63 22.35 -1.96
C GLY A 230 -0.99 21.49 -0.75
N SER A 231 -1.54 20.28 -0.94
CA SER A 231 -1.79 19.37 0.18
C SER A 231 -0.48 18.75 0.69
N LYS A 232 -0.40 18.47 2.00
CA LYS A 232 0.74 17.76 2.58
C LYS A 232 0.66 16.30 2.17
N THR A 233 1.71 15.79 1.53
CA THR A 233 1.77 14.36 1.18
C THR A 233 1.83 13.48 2.42
N ASP A 234 2.27 14.06 3.54
CA ASP A 234 2.43 13.34 4.81
C ASP A 234 1.10 13.03 5.50
N ASP A 235 0.00 13.58 5.00
CA ASP A 235 -1.37 13.32 5.46
C ASP A 235 -2.10 12.28 4.59
N TRP A 236 -1.47 11.79 3.51
CA TRP A 236 -2.07 10.86 2.55
C TRP A 236 -2.07 9.39 3.02
#